data_AF-A0ABD2Y3P5-F1
#
_entry.id   AF-A0ABD2Y3P5-F1
#
_cell.length_a   1.000
_cell.length_b   1.000
_cell.length_c   1.000
_cell.angle_alpha   90.00
_cell.angle_beta   90.00
_cell.angle_gamma   90.00
#
_symmetry.space_group_name_H-M   'P 1'
#
loop_
_entity.id
_entity.type
_entity.pdbx_description
1 polymer ?
#
loop_
_entity_poly.entity_id
_entity_poly.type
_entity_poly.pdbx_seq_one_letter_code
_entity_poly.pdbx_strand_id
1 'polypeptide(L)'
;MGCSPSIDVFRGLVYIATGNLYNAPSEVLKCEEAQNNQTSPPSAPDQYIGPDVHFDSIMAFCINSGQILWSTRLSGSDIYYYACLVSPNNPNCPPGPYNDADFGEAPMLLSLTLNGKKRDIVVAVQKSGFAWALDRENGDIVWFKWSYNTGATIYGGASASYGCVYIGIGYTQLGPVEIQL
;
A
#
# COMPACT_ATOMS: atom_id res chain seq x y z
N MET A 1 -5.05 8.64 -10.04
CA MET A 1 -6.32 8.36 -9.34
C MET A 1 -6.08 8.67 -7.88
N GLY A 2 -6.96 9.40 -7.20
CA GLY A 2 -6.82 9.68 -5.77
C GLY A 2 -8.16 9.41 -5.10
N CYS A 3 -8.16 8.59 -4.05
CA CYS A 3 -9.36 8.34 -3.26
C CYS A 3 -9.48 9.33 -2.10
N SER A 4 -10.71 9.61 -1.69
CA SER A 4 -10.98 10.51 -0.56
C SER A 4 -10.37 9.95 0.73
N PRO A 5 -9.73 10.78 1.57
CA PRO A 5 -9.14 10.31 2.81
C PRO A 5 -10.20 9.74 3.77
N SER A 6 -9.78 8.86 4.67
CA SER A 6 -10.61 8.42 5.79
C SER A 6 -10.36 9.26 7.03
N ILE A 7 -11.40 9.53 7.81
CA ILE A 7 -11.34 10.45 8.94
C ILE A 7 -11.83 9.74 10.21
N ASP A 8 -10.98 9.70 11.24
CA ASP A 8 -11.35 9.33 12.60
C ASP A 8 -11.50 10.60 13.44
N VAL A 9 -12.73 11.12 13.52
CA VAL A 9 -13.03 12.37 14.24
C VAL A 9 -12.80 12.25 15.75
N PHE A 10 -12.88 11.05 16.32
CA PHE A 10 -12.67 10.85 17.76
C PHE A 10 -11.19 10.91 18.12
N ARG A 11 -10.32 10.43 17.23
CA ARG A 11 -8.86 10.58 17.37
C ARG A 11 -8.34 11.89 16.82
N GLY A 12 -9.15 12.61 16.03
CA GLY A 12 -8.71 13.80 15.30
C GLY A 12 -7.67 13.47 14.24
N LEU A 13 -7.81 12.32 13.57
CA LEU A 13 -6.85 11.81 12.59
C LEU A 13 -7.45 11.67 11.19
N VAL A 14 -6.63 11.94 10.19
CA VAL A 14 -6.91 11.73 8.77
C VAL A 14 -5.96 10.68 8.24
N TYR A 15 -6.47 9.68 7.52
CA TYR A 15 -5.71 8.59 6.95
C TYR A 15 -5.76 8.64 5.43
N ILE A 16 -4.59 8.50 4.80
CA ILE A 16 -4.47 8.40 3.34
C ILE A 16 -3.61 7.19 2.99
N ALA A 17 -3.77 6.72 1.76
CA ALA A 17 -2.80 5.86 1.12
C ALA A 17 -2.23 6.58 -0.10
N THR A 18 -0.95 6.32 -0.39
CA THR A 18 -0.22 7.02 -1.46
C THR A 18 0.09 6.12 -2.63
N GLY A 19 0.33 6.79 -3.76
CA GLY A 19 0.64 6.18 -5.05
C GLY A 19 2.13 5.98 -5.30
N ASN A 20 2.45 5.50 -6.51
CA ASN A 20 3.81 5.24 -6.99
C ASN A 20 4.67 6.49 -7.09
N LEU A 21 5.98 6.26 -7.15
CA LEU A 21 6.94 7.28 -7.54
C LEU A 21 7.08 7.32 -9.07
N TYR A 22 6.99 8.50 -9.67
CA TYR A 22 7.12 8.68 -11.13
C TYR A 22 8.47 9.25 -11.55
N ASN A 23 9.41 9.47 -10.64
CA ASN A 23 10.75 9.95 -10.94
C ASN A 23 11.63 9.79 -9.70
N ALA A 24 12.89 9.42 -9.87
CA ALA A 24 13.86 9.35 -8.78
C ALA A 24 15.24 9.89 -9.22
N PRO A 25 16.02 10.47 -8.30
CA PRO A 25 17.42 10.81 -8.55
C PRO A 25 18.22 9.59 -9.02
N SER A 26 19.26 9.82 -9.83
CA SER A 26 20.09 8.74 -10.40
C SER A 26 20.76 7.87 -9.32
N GLU A 27 21.00 8.42 -8.13
CA GLU A 27 21.54 7.70 -6.98
C GLU A 27 20.56 6.64 -6.45
N VAL A 28 19.26 6.97 -6.40
CA VAL A 28 18.20 6.07 -5.94
C VAL A 28 18.00 4.94 -6.96
N LEU A 29 17.96 5.29 -8.25
CA LEU A 29 17.82 4.31 -9.34
C LEU A 29 18.93 3.25 -9.34
N LYS A 30 20.18 3.65 -9.07
CA LYS A 30 21.32 2.71 -8.98
C LYS A 30 21.19 1.77 -7.79
N CYS A 31 20.67 2.24 -6.66
CA CYS A 31 20.43 1.39 -5.51
C CYS A 31 19.33 0.37 -5.80
N GLU A 32 18.24 0.81 -6.43
CA GLU A 32 17.14 -0.06 -6.82
C GLU A 32 17.63 -1.16 -7.78
N GLU A 33 18.42 -0.83 -8.79
CA GLU A 33 19.05 -1.81 -9.68
C GLU A 33 19.92 -2.82 -8.90
N ALA A 34 20.69 -2.34 -7.92
CA ALA A 34 21.52 -3.21 -7.10
C ALA A 34 20.68 -4.14 -6.20
N GLN A 35 19.54 -3.68 -5.69
CA GLN A 35 18.61 -4.49 -4.89
C GLN A 35 17.85 -5.50 -5.75
N ASN A 36 17.41 -5.12 -6.95
CA ASN A 36 16.66 -6.00 -7.85
C ASN A 36 17.50 -7.18 -8.35
N ASN A 37 18.84 -7.02 -8.36
CA ASN A 37 19.77 -8.09 -8.66
C ASN A 37 20.07 -9.02 -7.46
N GLN A 38 19.56 -8.71 -6.26
CA GLN A 38 19.70 -9.58 -5.10
C GLN A 38 18.63 -10.67 -5.10
N THR A 39 19.04 -11.90 -4.82
CA THR A 39 18.14 -13.06 -4.73
C THR A 39 17.64 -13.30 -3.30
N SER A 40 18.25 -12.63 -2.33
CA SER A 40 17.86 -12.67 -0.91
C SER A 40 17.01 -11.45 -0.55
N PRO A 41 16.00 -11.59 0.32
CA PRO A 41 15.25 -10.45 0.84
C PRO A 41 16.19 -9.38 1.44
N PRO A 42 15.85 -8.08 1.31
CA PRO A 42 16.65 -7.02 1.91
C PRO A 42 16.81 -7.25 3.42
N SER A 43 18.05 -7.23 3.90
CA SER A 43 18.40 -7.42 5.31
C SER A 43 18.40 -6.12 6.12
N ALA A 44 18.21 -4.99 5.46
CA ALA A 44 18.18 -3.65 6.05
C ALA A 44 17.09 -2.79 5.37
N PRO A 45 16.57 -1.76 6.04
CA PRO A 45 15.70 -0.77 5.43
C PRO A 45 16.38 -0.09 4.24
N ASP A 46 15.57 0.41 3.31
CA ASP A 46 16.04 1.13 2.13
C ASP A 46 16.91 2.33 2.54
N GLN A 47 18.19 2.29 2.15
CA GLN A 47 19.20 3.23 2.67
C GLN A 47 19.20 4.58 1.93
N TYR A 48 18.48 4.67 0.80
CA TYR A 48 18.54 5.80 -0.13
C TYR A 48 17.20 6.50 -0.32
N ILE A 49 16.17 6.09 0.43
CA ILE A 49 14.89 6.77 0.47
C ILE A 49 14.89 7.67 1.70
N GLY A 50 14.74 8.97 1.46
CA GLY A 50 14.71 9.96 2.52
C GLY A 50 13.51 9.75 3.47
N PRO A 51 13.60 10.16 4.74
CA PRO A 51 12.52 9.98 5.71
C PRO A 51 11.23 10.69 5.33
N ASP A 52 11.30 11.72 4.46
CA ASP A 52 10.17 12.52 3.99
C ASP A 52 9.54 11.99 2.69
N VAL A 53 9.93 10.79 2.25
CA VAL A 53 9.44 10.15 1.03
C VAL A 53 8.42 9.06 1.40
N HIS A 54 7.16 9.27 1.01
CA HIS A 54 6.03 8.46 1.46
C HIS A 54 5.20 7.91 0.29
N PHE A 55 5.82 7.33 -0.74
CA PHE A 55 5.10 6.56 -1.77
C PHE A 55 4.70 5.18 -1.22
N ASP A 56 3.66 4.57 -1.80
CA ASP A 56 3.10 3.26 -1.41
C ASP A 56 2.99 3.06 0.11
N SER A 57 2.54 4.11 0.76
CA SER A 57 2.47 4.20 2.21
C SER A 57 1.03 4.39 2.63
N ILE A 58 0.70 3.87 3.81
CA ILE A 58 -0.44 4.36 4.57
C ILE A 58 0.10 5.38 5.56
N MET A 59 -0.60 6.49 5.72
CA MET A 59 -0.16 7.60 6.56
C MET A 59 -1.31 8.11 7.42
N ALA A 60 -0.96 8.66 8.58
CA ALA A 60 -1.88 9.39 9.44
C ALA A 60 -1.42 10.82 9.69
N PHE A 61 -2.38 11.75 9.64
CA PHE A 61 -2.18 13.17 9.90
C PHE A 61 -3.05 13.63 11.05
N CYS A 62 -2.57 14.59 11.84
CA CYS A 62 -3.43 15.34 12.76
C CYS A 62 -4.38 16.25 11.96
N ILE A 63 -5.69 16.15 12.21
CA ILE A 63 -6.72 16.91 11.49
C ILE A 63 -6.57 18.43 11.65
N ASN A 64 -6.06 18.89 12.80
CA ASN A 64 -5.97 20.31 13.13
C ASN A 64 -4.69 20.96 12.61
N SER A 65 -3.57 20.23 12.62
CA SER A 65 -2.26 20.78 12.25
C SER A 65 -1.76 20.34 10.88
N GLY A 66 -2.31 19.27 10.31
CA GLY A 66 -1.78 18.63 9.11
C GLY A 66 -0.43 17.92 9.33
N GLN A 67 0.03 17.77 10.57
CA GLN A 67 1.29 17.09 10.89
C GLN A 67 1.16 15.58 10.64
N ILE A 68 2.14 15.00 9.96
CA ILE A 68 2.30 13.54 9.85
C ILE A 68 2.62 12.98 11.24
N LEU A 69 1.78 12.08 11.73
CA LEU A 69 2.03 11.38 12.99
C LEU A 69 2.81 10.09 12.77
N TRP A 70 2.47 9.36 11.71
CA TRP A 70 3.17 8.18 11.28
C TRP A 70 2.97 7.94 9.77
N SER A 71 3.92 7.23 9.18
CA SER A 71 3.87 6.75 7.80
C SER A 71 4.53 5.39 7.75
N THR A 72 3.83 4.42 7.16
CA THR A 72 4.34 3.06 7.00
C THR A 72 4.32 2.71 5.52
N ARG A 73 5.51 2.50 4.96
CA ARG A 73 5.71 2.04 3.58
C ARG A 73 5.55 0.52 3.54
N LEU A 74 4.78 0.02 2.58
CA LEU A 74 4.31 -1.37 2.57
C LEU A 74 4.72 -2.16 1.31
N SER A 75 5.29 -1.50 0.31
CA SER A 75 5.92 -2.10 -0.88
C SER A 75 7.44 -1.87 -0.89
N GLY A 76 8.15 -2.67 -1.71
CA GLY A 76 9.53 -2.38 -2.15
C GLY A 76 9.57 -1.18 -3.12
N SER A 77 10.70 -0.90 -3.78
CA SER A 77 10.75 0.21 -4.74
C SER A 77 9.77 -0.03 -5.89
N ASP A 78 8.92 0.97 -6.14
CA ASP A 78 7.85 0.96 -7.15
C ASP A 78 7.96 2.25 -7.97
N ILE A 79 8.79 2.17 -9.01
CA ILE A 79 8.86 3.21 -10.03
C ILE A 79 8.06 2.75 -11.25
N TYR A 80 6.77 3.04 -11.21
CA TYR A 80 5.83 2.61 -12.23
C TYR A 80 5.73 3.60 -13.40
N TYR A 81 6.10 3.13 -14.60
CA TYR A 81 5.78 3.78 -15.87
C TYR A 81 5.02 2.82 -16.77
N TYR A 82 3.77 3.16 -17.12
CA TYR A 82 2.95 2.36 -18.04
C TYR A 82 3.67 2.07 -19.38
N ALA A 83 4.43 3.04 -19.90
CA ALA A 83 5.23 2.88 -21.11
C ALA A 83 6.27 1.75 -21.02
N CYS A 84 6.79 1.45 -19.83
CA CYS A 84 7.78 0.42 -19.59
C CYS A 84 7.17 -0.97 -19.47
N LEU A 85 5.88 -1.08 -19.13
CA LEU A 85 5.15 -2.35 -19.26
C LEU A 85 4.91 -2.73 -20.72
N VAL A 86 4.53 -1.77 -21.56
CA VAL A 86 4.19 -2.02 -22.98
C VAL A 86 5.43 -2.02 -23.88
N SER A 87 6.53 -1.42 -23.44
CA SER A 87 7.79 -1.33 -24.18
C SER A 87 8.98 -1.41 -23.21
N PRO A 88 9.26 -2.60 -22.65
CA PRO A 88 10.29 -2.78 -21.62
C PRO A 88 11.71 -2.47 -22.08
N ASN A 89 11.95 -2.42 -23.40
CA ASN A 89 13.24 -2.07 -24.00
C ASN A 89 13.40 -0.56 -24.26
N ASN A 90 12.47 0.28 -23.79
CA ASN A 90 12.59 1.73 -23.94
C ASN A 90 13.76 2.23 -23.07
N PRO A 91 14.76 2.94 -23.65
CA PRO A 91 15.96 3.37 -22.93
C PRO A 91 15.69 4.39 -21.82
N ASN A 92 14.49 4.98 -21.77
CA ASN A 92 14.07 5.90 -20.71
C ASN A 92 13.44 5.19 -19.51
N CYS A 93 13.31 3.86 -19.54
CA CYS A 93 12.75 3.12 -18.43
C CYS A 93 13.76 2.98 -17.28
N PRO A 94 13.30 3.14 -16.02
CA PRO A 94 14.15 2.88 -14.86
C PRO A 94 14.47 1.38 -14.76
N PRO A 95 15.41 0.97 -13.90
CA PRO A 95 15.67 -0.44 -13.62
C PRO A 95 14.39 -1.13 -13.11
N GLY A 96 13.94 -2.19 -13.80
CA GLY A 96 12.79 -3.00 -13.36
C GLY A 96 13.12 -3.90 -12.15
N PRO A 97 12.11 -4.53 -11.52
CA PRO A 97 10.78 -4.84 -12.07
C PRO A 97 9.76 -3.70 -11.92
N TYR A 98 8.94 -3.49 -12.96
CA TYR A 98 7.89 -2.46 -13.01
C TYR A 98 6.57 -2.94 -12.37
N ASN A 99 6.61 -3.33 -11.10
CA ASN A 99 5.41 -3.77 -10.38
C ASN A 99 4.55 -2.56 -10.02
N ASP A 100 3.25 -2.56 -10.35
CA ASP A 100 2.27 -1.53 -9.92
C ASP A 100 1.64 -1.98 -8.60
N ALA A 101 2.19 -1.55 -7.47
CA ALA A 101 1.82 -1.95 -6.12
C ALA A 101 1.25 -0.79 -5.28
N ASP A 102 1.02 0.38 -5.87
CA ASP A 102 0.36 1.49 -5.17
C ASP A 102 -1.03 1.13 -4.62
N PHE A 103 -1.42 1.95 -3.67
CA PHE A 103 -2.79 2.02 -3.20
C PHE A 103 -3.63 2.89 -4.14
N GLY A 104 -4.51 2.24 -4.89
CA GLY A 104 -5.53 2.90 -5.70
C GLY A 104 -6.77 3.34 -4.90
N GLU A 105 -6.81 3.07 -3.59
CA GLU A 105 -7.99 3.28 -2.74
C GLU A 105 -7.72 4.02 -1.44
N ALA A 106 -8.80 4.54 -0.84
CA ALA A 106 -8.76 5.13 0.48
C ALA A 106 -8.57 4.04 1.54
N PRO A 107 -7.75 4.28 2.58
CA PRO A 107 -7.73 3.36 3.71
C PRO A 107 -9.10 3.29 4.38
N MET A 108 -9.56 2.10 4.74
CA MET A 108 -10.78 1.86 5.49
C MET A 108 -10.49 1.78 6.99
N LEU A 109 -11.38 2.30 7.83
CA LEU A 109 -11.22 2.27 9.29
C LEU A 109 -12.09 1.16 9.89
N LEU A 110 -11.46 0.20 10.57
CA LEU A 110 -12.15 -0.94 11.17
C LEU A 110 -11.84 -1.10 12.66
N SER A 111 -12.89 -1.29 13.46
CA SER A 111 -12.79 -1.54 14.90
C SER A 111 -13.18 -2.98 15.14
N LEU A 112 -12.22 -3.82 15.51
CA LEU A 112 -12.39 -5.25 15.68
C LEU A 112 -12.31 -5.61 17.15
N THR A 113 -13.02 -6.66 17.57
CA THR A 113 -12.81 -7.29 18.88
C THR A 113 -12.28 -8.69 18.67
N LEU A 114 -10.98 -8.88 18.89
CA LEU A 114 -10.28 -10.16 18.72
C LEU A 114 -9.96 -10.70 20.11
N ASN A 115 -10.43 -11.91 20.42
CA ASN A 115 -10.23 -12.57 21.72
C ASN A 115 -10.61 -11.67 22.92
N GLY A 116 -11.70 -10.91 22.79
CA GLY A 116 -12.16 -9.97 23.82
C GLY A 116 -11.40 -8.64 23.91
N LYS A 117 -10.34 -8.44 23.09
CA LYS A 117 -9.58 -7.19 23.02
C LYS A 117 -10.00 -6.37 21.82
N LYS A 118 -10.36 -5.11 22.05
CA LYS A 118 -10.61 -4.15 20.96
C LYS A 118 -9.30 -3.75 20.28
N ARG A 119 -9.32 -3.70 18.95
CA ARG A 119 -8.22 -3.27 18.07
C ARG A 119 -8.79 -2.36 17.00
N ASP A 120 -8.26 -1.15 16.92
CA ASP A 120 -8.61 -0.19 15.89
C ASP A 120 -7.54 -0.21 14.81
N ILE A 121 -7.92 -0.68 13.63
CA ILE A 121 -7.03 -0.83 12.49
C ILE A 121 -7.45 0.06 11.33
N VAL A 122 -6.47 0.39 10.50
CA VAL A 122 -6.65 1.00 9.20
C VAL A 122 -6.21 -0.01 8.14
N VAL A 123 -7.03 -0.21 7.11
CA VAL A 123 -6.87 -1.27 6.13
C VAL A 123 -6.85 -0.68 4.72
N ALA A 124 -5.93 -1.11 3.88
CA ALA A 124 -5.95 -0.76 2.46
C ALA A 124 -5.45 -1.94 1.62
N VAL A 125 -5.95 -2.03 0.39
CA VAL A 125 -5.56 -3.05 -0.57
C VAL A 125 -4.72 -2.43 -1.67
N GLN A 126 -3.53 -3.00 -1.89
CA GLN A 126 -2.62 -2.62 -2.97
C GLN A 126 -3.03 -3.26 -4.29
N LYS A 127 -2.68 -2.61 -5.39
CA LYS A 127 -2.81 -3.18 -6.75
C LYS A 127 -2.08 -4.51 -6.94
N SER A 128 -1.01 -4.73 -6.16
CA SER A 128 -0.26 -6.00 -6.06
C SER A 128 -1.07 -7.17 -5.48
N GLY A 129 -2.28 -6.89 -4.98
CA GLY A 129 -3.17 -7.87 -4.38
C GLY A 129 -2.98 -8.05 -2.87
N PHE A 130 -2.05 -7.34 -2.24
CA PHE A 130 -1.89 -7.40 -0.78
C PHE A 130 -2.93 -6.53 -0.07
N ALA A 131 -3.65 -7.12 0.88
CA ALA A 131 -4.37 -6.36 1.88
C ALA A 131 -3.47 -6.17 3.11
N TRP A 132 -3.38 -4.93 3.58
CA TRP A 132 -2.58 -4.54 4.73
C TRP A 132 -3.48 -4.01 5.83
N ALA A 133 -3.20 -4.37 7.08
CA ALA A 133 -3.80 -3.74 8.24
C ALA A 133 -2.75 -3.24 9.21
N LEU A 134 -2.90 -1.97 9.58
CA LEU A 134 -2.01 -1.27 10.48
C LEU A 134 -2.80 -0.79 11.69
N ASP A 135 -2.11 -0.67 12.82
CA ASP A 135 -2.68 -0.05 14.00
C ASP A 135 -2.91 1.45 13.73
N ARG A 136 -4.09 1.96 14.08
CA ARG A 136 -4.48 3.35 13.80
C ARG A 136 -3.64 4.39 14.53
N GLU A 137 -3.03 4.03 15.67
CA GLU A 137 -2.34 4.97 16.54
C GLU A 137 -0.89 5.16 16.15
N ASN A 138 -0.20 4.09 15.73
CA ASN A 138 1.25 4.12 15.49
C ASN A 138 1.68 3.62 14.10
N GLY A 139 0.76 3.08 13.29
CA GLY A 139 1.08 2.57 11.96
C GLY A 139 1.78 1.21 11.95
N ASP A 140 1.89 0.52 13.09
CA ASP A 140 2.50 -0.80 13.17
C ASP A 140 1.70 -1.80 12.34
N ILE A 141 2.39 -2.64 11.58
CA ILE A 141 1.76 -3.72 10.81
C ILE A 141 1.16 -4.72 11.79
N VAL A 142 -0.16 -4.86 11.73
CA VAL A 142 -0.91 -5.85 12.52
C VAL A 142 -0.95 -7.17 11.79
N TRP A 143 -1.26 -7.13 10.50
CA TRP A 143 -1.21 -8.28 9.59
C TRP A 143 -1.16 -7.80 8.14
N PHE A 144 -0.79 -8.71 7.25
CA PHE A 144 -0.93 -8.55 5.82
C PHE A 144 -1.25 -9.91 5.20
N LYS A 145 -2.03 -9.90 4.11
CA LYS A 145 -2.40 -11.14 3.43
C LYS A 145 -2.47 -10.93 1.93
N TRP A 146 -1.80 -11.80 1.20
CA TRP A 146 -1.83 -11.77 -0.25
C TRP A 146 -3.13 -12.36 -0.76
N SER A 147 -3.86 -11.61 -1.59
CA SER A 147 -5.07 -12.09 -2.26
C SER A 147 -4.74 -12.80 -3.57
N TYR A 148 -3.89 -13.84 -3.52
CA TYR A 148 -3.57 -14.69 -4.69
C TYR A 148 -4.83 -15.15 -5.45
N ASN A 149 -5.94 -15.26 -4.74
CA ASN A 149 -7.22 -15.73 -5.24
C ASN A 149 -7.98 -14.75 -6.15
N THR A 150 -7.50 -13.51 -6.34
CA THR A 150 -8.20 -12.52 -7.19
C THR A 150 -7.87 -12.68 -8.68
N GLY A 151 -6.67 -13.14 -9.01
CA GLY A 151 -6.20 -13.29 -10.40
C GLY A 151 -6.19 -11.99 -11.22
N ALA A 152 -6.34 -10.83 -10.59
CA ALA A 152 -6.51 -9.53 -11.24
C ALA A 152 -5.90 -8.39 -10.40
N THR A 153 -5.46 -7.32 -11.08
CA THR A 153 -5.04 -6.06 -10.44
C THR A 153 -6.22 -5.38 -9.76
N ILE A 154 -6.02 -4.92 -8.53
CA ILE A 154 -7.06 -4.25 -7.73
C ILE A 154 -6.89 -2.74 -7.86
N TYR A 155 -7.65 -2.10 -8.76
CA TYR A 155 -7.57 -0.64 -8.94
C TYR A 155 -8.26 0.16 -7.82
N GLY A 156 -9.11 -0.49 -7.03
CA GLY A 156 -9.80 0.09 -5.88
C GLY A 156 -11.20 -0.51 -5.69
N GLY A 157 -11.92 0.02 -4.70
CA GLY A 157 -13.28 -0.41 -4.40
C GLY A 157 -13.35 -1.62 -3.47
N ALA A 158 -12.28 -1.88 -2.69
CA ALA A 158 -12.43 -2.77 -1.56
C ALA A 158 -13.38 -2.14 -0.54
N SER A 159 -14.07 -3.02 0.18
CA SER A 159 -14.90 -2.66 1.32
C SER A 159 -14.59 -3.63 2.44
N ALA A 160 -14.90 -3.27 3.68
CA ALA A 160 -14.63 -4.14 4.79
C ALA A 160 -15.75 -4.06 5.82
N SER A 161 -16.09 -5.21 6.40
CA SER A 161 -17.16 -5.33 7.39
C SER A 161 -16.97 -6.60 8.22
N TYR A 162 -17.36 -6.55 9.50
CA TYR A 162 -17.32 -7.70 10.43
C TYR A 162 -15.99 -8.48 10.47
N GLY A 163 -14.86 -7.79 10.27
CA GLY A 163 -13.56 -8.46 10.22
C GLY A 163 -13.31 -9.25 8.94
N CYS A 164 -13.91 -8.80 7.84
CA CYS A 164 -13.67 -9.33 6.50
C CYS A 164 -13.39 -8.17 5.56
N VAL A 165 -12.47 -8.38 4.61
CA VAL A 165 -12.25 -7.49 3.47
C VAL A 165 -12.87 -8.12 2.24
N TYR A 166 -13.63 -7.33 1.47
CA TYR A 166 -14.36 -7.69 0.27
C TYR A 166 -13.81 -6.89 -0.91
N ILE A 167 -13.41 -7.59 -1.96
CA ILE A 167 -12.85 -6.98 -3.19
C ILE A 167 -13.77 -7.36 -4.34
N GLY A 168 -14.26 -6.35 -5.08
CA GLY A 168 -15.01 -6.57 -6.32
C GLY A 168 -14.08 -6.91 -7.47
N ILE A 169 -14.34 -8.01 -8.18
CA ILE A 169 -13.57 -8.41 -9.38
C ILE A 169 -14.47 -8.46 -10.62
N GLY A 170 -13.93 -8.04 -11.76
CA GLY A 170 -14.63 -8.01 -13.06
C GLY A 170 -14.56 -9.30 -13.88
N TYR A 171 -13.97 -10.38 -13.34
CA TYR A 171 -13.78 -11.66 -14.05
C TYR A 171 -14.74 -12.75 -13.55
N THR A 172 -14.93 -13.81 -14.35
CA THR A 172 -16.01 -14.82 -14.27
C THR A 172 -16.04 -15.73 -13.03
N GLN A 173 -15.16 -15.57 -12.03
CA GLN A 173 -15.32 -16.25 -10.74
C GLN A 173 -16.13 -15.36 -9.79
N LEU A 174 -17.41 -15.68 -9.65
CA LEU A 174 -18.34 -15.01 -8.75
C LEU A 174 -18.07 -15.45 -7.30
N GLY A 175 -17.39 -14.61 -6.53
CA GLY A 175 -17.34 -14.70 -5.08
C GLY A 175 -16.51 -13.58 -4.47
N PRO A 176 -16.95 -12.95 -3.37
CA PRO A 176 -16.05 -12.08 -2.62
C PRO A 176 -14.83 -12.89 -2.19
N VAL A 177 -13.63 -12.39 -2.45
CA VAL A 177 -12.42 -12.95 -1.84
C VAL A 177 -12.41 -12.51 -0.39
N GLU A 178 -12.90 -13.37 0.49
CA GLU A 178 -12.94 -13.11 1.92
C GLU A 178 -11.55 -13.30 2.54
N ILE A 179 -10.98 -12.20 3.01
CA ILE A 179 -9.84 -12.25 3.90
C ILE A 179 -10.38 -12.25 5.32
N GLN A 180 -10.55 -13.46 5.87
CA GLN A 180 -10.95 -13.63 7.27
C GLN A 180 -9.80 -13.21 8.20
N LEU A 181 -10.11 -12.32 9.16
CA LEU A 181 -9.20 -11.68 10.10
C LEU A 181 -9.06 -12.41 11.43
#